data_AF-A0AAE4B4I7-F1
#
_entry.id   AF-A0AAE4B4I7-F1
#
_cell.length_a   1.000
_cell.length_b   1.000
_cell.length_c   1.000
_cell.angle_alpha   90.00
_cell.angle_beta   90.00
_cell.angle_gamma   90.00
#
_symmetry.space_group_name_H-M   'P 1'
#
loop_
_entity.id
_entity.type
_entity.pdbx_description
1 polymer ?
#
loop_
_entity_poly.entity_id
_entity_poly.type
_entity_poly.pdbx_seq_one_letter_code
_entity_poly.pdbx_strand_id
1 'polypeptide(L)'
;MTRPTLITGLPRSGTTLTVALLNQQPDAVALAEPLPLGKMSSDPDKFADEIEAFTAEMRRSALEDGVILTKAVGGQVAGNFVTQSDRGAGLRRSEARRGAVALDKPLSPDFRLYIKHPAAFTALTGPLSARFDFFACIRSPLSVLASWQTVDMPINRGRVPMAEKFAPELTAELDAIPDALGRQVYLMGWFLEHYAALPRTHVLRFEDLASDASAALAHICPGARVEGLDLESQDLATRYPSVDIDRLRTALKPVEPAILHHYPEGLPY
;
A
#
# COMPACT_ATOMS: atom_id res chain seq x y z
N MET A 1 -6.11 -23.15 -10.71
CA MET A 1 -6.09 -21.67 -10.72
C MET A 1 -5.91 -21.14 -9.32
N THR A 2 -4.77 -20.52 -9.07
CA THR A 2 -4.41 -19.87 -7.81
C THR A 2 -5.30 -18.65 -7.56
N ARG A 3 -5.88 -18.55 -6.36
CA ARG A 3 -6.69 -17.39 -5.91
C ARG A 3 -5.83 -16.11 -6.02
N PRO A 4 -6.38 -14.98 -6.49
CA PRO A 4 -5.63 -13.73 -6.52
C PRO A 4 -5.43 -13.20 -5.10
N THR A 5 -4.30 -12.55 -4.88
CA THR A 5 -3.93 -11.97 -3.59
C THR A 5 -4.08 -10.45 -3.65
N LEU A 6 -4.80 -9.88 -2.68
CA LEU A 6 -4.96 -8.45 -2.53
C LEU A 6 -3.96 -7.89 -1.52
N ILE A 7 -3.34 -6.77 -1.88
CA ILE A 7 -2.37 -6.05 -1.07
C ILE A 7 -2.94 -4.67 -0.76
N THR A 8 -3.11 -4.39 0.52
CA THR A 8 -3.44 -3.08 1.05
C THR A 8 -2.28 -2.55 1.90
N GLY A 9 -2.47 -1.41 2.54
CA GLY A 9 -1.49 -0.88 3.48
C GLY A 9 -1.61 0.63 3.64
N LEU A 10 -0.90 1.18 4.62
CA LEU A 10 -0.88 2.63 4.81
C LEU A 10 -0.39 3.30 3.51
N PRO A 11 -0.99 4.39 3.05
CA PRO A 11 -0.37 5.21 2.01
C PRO A 11 1.08 5.53 2.43
N ARG A 12 2.06 5.24 1.58
CA ARG A 12 3.52 5.37 1.88
C ARG A 12 4.13 4.33 2.83
N SER A 13 3.47 3.20 3.10
CA SER A 13 4.06 2.04 3.82
C SER A 13 5.09 1.24 3.02
N GLY A 14 5.22 1.47 1.71
CA GLY A 14 6.06 0.63 0.86
C GLY A 14 5.30 -0.46 0.08
N THR A 15 3.97 -0.43 0.04
CA THR A 15 3.18 -1.34 -0.82
C THR A 15 3.63 -1.33 -2.29
N THR A 16 4.11 -0.20 -2.81
CA THR A 16 4.67 -0.12 -4.18
C THR A 16 6.01 -0.87 -4.30
N LEU A 17 6.88 -0.79 -3.29
CA LEU A 17 8.11 -1.58 -3.24
C LEU A 17 7.76 -3.08 -3.18
N THR A 18 6.81 -3.47 -2.33
CA THR A 18 6.34 -4.86 -2.25
C THR A 18 5.90 -5.38 -3.62
N VAL A 19 5.09 -4.60 -4.34
CA VAL A 19 4.67 -4.95 -5.71
C VAL A 19 5.86 -5.09 -6.67
N ALA A 20 6.83 -4.17 -6.61
CA ALA A 20 8.02 -4.26 -7.45
C ALA A 20 8.84 -5.53 -7.17
N LEU A 21 9.04 -5.89 -5.89
CA LEU A 21 9.73 -7.11 -5.48
C LEU A 21 8.98 -8.39 -5.87
N LEU A 22 7.64 -8.39 -5.79
CA LEU A 22 6.81 -9.50 -6.28
C LEU A 22 6.96 -9.67 -7.80
N ASN A 23 7.08 -8.57 -8.55
CA ASN A 23 7.33 -8.62 -9.98
C ASN A 23 8.75 -9.07 -10.35
N GLN A 24 9.70 -9.17 -9.42
CA GLN A 24 10.99 -9.81 -9.69
C GLN A 24 10.91 -11.34 -9.66
N GLN A 25 9.84 -11.91 -9.08
CA GLN A 25 9.70 -13.36 -8.97
C GLN A 25 9.31 -13.99 -10.32
N PRO A 26 9.83 -15.18 -10.66
CA PRO A 26 9.73 -15.74 -12.01
C PRO A 26 8.30 -16.11 -12.46
N ASP A 27 7.41 -16.48 -11.54
CA ASP A 27 6.03 -16.90 -11.86
C ASP A 27 4.99 -16.10 -11.04
N ALA A 28 5.16 -14.77 -11.07
CA ALA A 28 4.34 -13.84 -10.31
C ALA A 28 4.12 -12.55 -11.10
N VAL A 29 2.93 -11.99 -10.98
CA VAL A 29 2.56 -10.68 -11.53
C VAL A 29 1.88 -9.89 -10.43
N ALA A 30 2.37 -8.68 -10.17
CA ALA A 30 1.81 -7.78 -9.18
C ALA A 30 1.39 -6.45 -9.82
N LEU A 31 0.13 -6.09 -9.67
CA LEU A 31 -0.47 -4.91 -10.29
C LEU A 31 -0.61 -3.77 -9.26
N ALA A 32 -0.10 -2.59 -9.59
CA ALA A 32 -0.22 -1.40 -8.76
C ALA A 32 -1.46 -0.59 -9.13
N GLU A 33 -2.48 -0.57 -8.28
CA GLU A 33 -3.71 0.22 -8.41
C GLU A 33 -4.34 0.17 -9.82
N PRO A 34 -4.56 -1.03 -10.40
CA PRO A 34 -4.98 -1.16 -11.79
C PRO A 34 -6.47 -0.87 -12.01
N LEU A 35 -7.27 -1.04 -10.95
CA LEU A 35 -8.73 -1.05 -11.00
C LEU A 35 -9.32 0.30 -11.45
N PRO A 36 -10.32 0.31 -12.34
CA PRO A 36 -11.04 1.52 -12.72
C PRO A 36 -12.11 1.89 -11.68
N LEU A 37 -11.68 2.23 -10.46
CA LEU A 37 -12.57 2.43 -9.29
C LEU A 37 -13.70 3.45 -9.48
N GLY A 38 -13.57 4.40 -10.42
CA GLY A 38 -14.64 5.33 -10.78
C GLY A 38 -15.83 4.69 -11.49
N LYS A 39 -15.65 3.47 -12.03
CA LYS A 39 -16.68 2.70 -12.76
C LYS A 39 -17.19 1.48 -11.98
N MET A 40 -16.51 1.13 -10.89
CA MET A 40 -16.84 -0.02 -10.06
C MET A 40 -17.90 0.33 -9.01
N SER A 41 -18.67 -0.68 -8.64
CA SER A 41 -19.70 -0.62 -7.61
C SER A 41 -19.14 -0.16 -6.26
N SER A 42 -19.96 0.54 -5.46
CA SER A 42 -19.68 0.81 -4.04
C SER A 42 -20.24 -0.28 -3.11
N ASP A 43 -21.10 -1.16 -3.62
CA ASP A 43 -21.60 -2.33 -2.90
C ASP A 43 -20.47 -3.36 -2.70
N PRO A 44 -20.18 -3.80 -1.46
CA PRO A 44 -19.02 -4.65 -1.18
C PRO A 44 -18.99 -5.99 -1.93
N ASP A 45 -20.11 -6.68 -2.03
CA ASP A 45 -20.18 -7.99 -2.68
C ASP A 45 -20.01 -7.86 -4.18
N LYS A 46 -20.71 -6.91 -4.80
CA LYS A 46 -20.53 -6.60 -6.23
C LYS A 46 -19.12 -6.12 -6.54
N PHE A 47 -18.51 -5.31 -5.66
CA PHE A 47 -17.15 -4.85 -5.84
C PHE A 47 -16.15 -6.02 -5.83
N ALA A 48 -16.36 -7.00 -4.94
CA ALA A 48 -15.56 -8.22 -4.92
C ALA A 48 -15.78 -9.08 -6.19
N ASP A 49 -17.01 -9.21 -6.69
CA ASP A 49 -17.28 -9.87 -7.98
C ASP A 49 -16.56 -9.18 -9.15
N GLU A 50 -16.56 -7.84 -9.16
CA GLU A 50 -15.85 -7.05 -10.17
C GLU A 50 -14.33 -7.22 -10.08
N ILE A 51 -13.76 -7.41 -8.87
CA ILE A 51 -12.35 -7.76 -8.69
C ILE A 51 -12.07 -9.16 -9.27
N GLU A 52 -12.92 -10.15 -8.99
CA GLU A 52 -12.75 -11.51 -9.55
C GLU A 52 -12.76 -11.48 -11.08
N ALA A 53 -13.75 -10.82 -11.67
CA ALA A 53 -13.85 -10.64 -13.11
C ALA A 53 -12.61 -9.93 -13.68
N PHE A 54 -12.15 -8.85 -13.02
CA PHE A 54 -10.94 -8.14 -13.41
C PHE A 54 -9.69 -9.03 -13.33
N THR A 55 -9.55 -9.83 -12.27
CA THR A 55 -8.39 -10.73 -12.11
C THR A 55 -8.38 -11.83 -13.16
N ALA A 56 -9.55 -12.39 -13.51
CA ALA A 56 -9.66 -13.38 -14.57
C ALA A 56 -9.24 -12.79 -15.93
N GLU A 57 -9.67 -11.58 -16.24
CA GLU A 57 -9.28 -10.87 -17.46
C GLU A 57 -7.78 -10.56 -17.49
N MET A 58 -7.20 -10.11 -16.38
CA MET A 58 -5.75 -9.86 -16.29
C MET A 58 -4.93 -11.14 -16.43
N ARG A 59 -5.42 -12.27 -15.92
CA ARG A 59 -4.77 -13.57 -16.15
C ARG A 59 -4.77 -13.95 -17.62
N ARG A 60 -5.92 -13.80 -18.27
CA ARG A 60 -6.07 -14.08 -19.70
C ARG A 60 -5.12 -13.22 -20.53
N SER A 61 -5.14 -11.90 -20.34
CA SER A 61 -4.27 -10.98 -21.10
C SER A 61 -2.78 -11.21 -20.82
N ALA A 62 -2.40 -11.55 -19.58
CA ALA A 62 -1.02 -11.87 -19.25
C ALA A 62 -0.52 -13.15 -19.96
N LEU A 63 -1.37 -14.17 -20.12
CA LEU A 63 -1.01 -15.45 -20.74
C LEU A 63 -1.11 -15.41 -22.27
N GLU A 64 -2.12 -14.74 -22.82
CA GLU A 64 -2.39 -14.69 -24.26
C GLU A 64 -1.59 -13.59 -24.96
N ASP A 65 -1.56 -12.39 -24.36
CA ASP A 65 -1.01 -11.19 -25.00
C ASP A 65 0.35 -10.79 -24.40
N GLY A 66 0.72 -11.34 -23.23
CA GLY A 66 1.90 -10.90 -22.49
C GLY A 66 1.77 -9.46 -21.97
N VAL A 67 0.56 -8.98 -21.72
CA VAL A 67 0.29 -7.58 -21.34
C VAL A 67 -0.54 -7.52 -20.06
N ILE A 68 -0.26 -6.52 -19.22
CA ILE A 68 -1.01 -6.24 -17.99
C ILE A 68 -1.39 -4.76 -17.90
N LEU A 69 -2.50 -4.45 -17.21
CA LEU A 69 -2.87 -3.08 -16.85
C LEU A 69 -2.39 -2.76 -15.45
N THR A 70 -1.55 -1.73 -15.29
CA THR A 70 -1.03 -1.31 -13.98
C THR A 70 -0.68 0.17 -13.97
N LYS A 71 -0.59 0.80 -12.78
CA LYS A 71 0.17 2.05 -12.65
C LYS A 71 1.66 1.77 -12.79
N ALA A 72 2.31 2.58 -13.61
CA ALA A 72 3.71 2.46 -13.97
C ALA A 72 4.35 3.85 -14.07
N VAL A 73 5.68 3.91 -13.90
CA VAL A 73 6.52 5.07 -14.22
C VAL A 73 7.40 4.66 -15.39
N GLY A 74 7.35 5.40 -16.50
CA GLY A 74 8.13 5.05 -17.70
C GLY A 74 7.83 3.68 -18.31
N GLY A 75 6.62 3.13 -18.10
CA GLY A 75 6.24 1.80 -18.61
C GLY A 75 6.69 0.62 -17.73
N GLN A 76 7.34 0.88 -16.58
CA GLN A 76 7.72 -0.15 -15.60
C GLN A 76 7.00 0.05 -14.27
N VAL A 77 6.78 -1.05 -13.54
CA VAL A 77 6.27 -1.00 -12.18
C VAL A 77 7.41 -0.61 -11.24
N ALA A 78 7.67 0.69 -11.11
CA ALA A 78 8.73 1.25 -10.27
C ALA A 78 8.49 1.04 -8.77
N GLY A 79 9.56 0.87 -7.98
CA GLY A 79 9.48 0.68 -6.52
C GLY A 79 9.07 1.93 -5.71
N ASN A 80 9.05 3.11 -6.31
CA ASN A 80 8.52 4.35 -5.74
C ASN A 80 7.92 5.23 -6.85
N PHE A 81 6.76 5.84 -6.57
CA PHE A 81 6.02 6.66 -7.55
C PHE A 81 6.15 8.18 -7.32
N VAL A 82 6.93 8.59 -6.33
CA VAL A 82 7.07 9.99 -5.91
C VAL A 82 8.54 10.41 -5.96
N THR A 83 8.80 11.61 -6.48
CA THR A 83 10.14 12.20 -6.60
C THR A 83 10.86 12.32 -5.25
N GLN A 84 12.19 12.43 -5.26
CA GLN A 84 12.97 12.75 -4.07
C GLN A 84 12.67 14.19 -3.60
N SER A 85 12.85 14.46 -2.30
CA SER A 85 12.66 15.79 -1.73
C SER A 85 13.90 16.65 -1.95
N ASP A 86 13.76 17.77 -2.67
CA ASP A 86 14.79 18.80 -2.72
C ASP A 86 14.56 19.84 -1.61
N ARG A 87 15.65 20.27 -0.94
CA ARG A 87 15.59 21.37 0.04
C ARG A 87 15.05 22.63 -0.64
N GLY A 88 13.82 23.02 -0.27
CA GLY A 88 13.18 24.26 -0.74
C GLY A 88 12.17 24.09 -1.88
N ALA A 89 11.98 22.89 -2.42
CA ALA A 89 10.92 22.61 -3.37
C ALA A 89 9.62 22.26 -2.64
N GLY A 90 8.46 22.65 -3.18
CA GLY A 90 7.15 22.38 -2.62
C GLY A 90 6.80 20.88 -2.49
N LEU A 91 5.51 20.58 -2.30
CA LEU A 91 5.05 19.21 -2.09
C LEU A 91 5.48 18.25 -3.22
N ARG A 92 5.92 17.04 -2.86
CA ARG A 92 6.38 16.02 -3.82
C ARG A 92 5.23 15.46 -4.64
N ARG A 93 5.38 15.38 -5.97
CA ARG A 93 4.34 14.93 -6.92
C ARG A 93 4.50 13.45 -7.29
N SER A 94 3.39 12.82 -7.65
CA SER A 94 3.36 11.46 -8.21
C SER A 94 3.61 11.50 -9.72
N GLU A 95 4.52 10.65 -10.21
CA GLU A 95 4.83 10.53 -11.64
C GLU A 95 4.12 9.35 -12.32
N ALA A 96 3.53 8.43 -11.54
CA ALA A 96 2.92 7.22 -12.06
C ALA A 96 1.64 7.48 -12.86
N ARG A 97 1.49 6.75 -13.97
CA ARG A 97 0.26 6.72 -14.81
C ARG A 97 -0.19 5.29 -15.02
N ARG A 98 -1.50 5.08 -15.13
CA ARG A 98 -2.06 3.76 -15.49
C ARG A 98 -1.91 3.52 -16.99
N GLY A 99 -1.40 2.36 -17.37
CA GLY A 99 -1.25 1.95 -18.76
C GLY A 99 -1.00 0.45 -18.91
N ALA A 100 -1.03 0.00 -20.16
CA ALA A 100 -0.60 -1.35 -20.52
C ALA A 100 0.93 -1.47 -20.39
N VAL A 101 1.39 -2.55 -19.79
CA VAL A 101 2.81 -2.89 -19.61
C VAL A 101 3.03 -4.29 -20.14
N ALA A 102 4.02 -4.45 -21.00
CA ALA A 102 4.43 -5.76 -21.50
C ALA A 102 5.19 -6.54 -20.42
N LEU A 103 4.95 -7.84 -20.34
CA LEU A 103 5.66 -8.76 -19.49
C LEU A 103 6.88 -9.30 -20.24
N ASP A 104 8.01 -9.39 -19.54
CA ASP A 104 9.31 -9.83 -20.06
C ASP A 104 9.71 -11.22 -19.53
N LYS A 105 8.77 -11.96 -18.95
CA LYS A 105 8.99 -13.27 -18.35
C LYS A 105 7.89 -14.27 -18.71
N PRO A 106 8.23 -15.56 -18.83
CA PRO A 106 7.24 -16.62 -19.04
C PRO A 106 6.38 -16.79 -17.79
N LEU A 107 5.09 -17.06 -17.98
CA LEU A 107 4.15 -17.33 -16.90
C LEU A 107 3.53 -18.72 -17.06
N SER A 108 3.39 -19.44 -15.96
CA SER A 108 2.59 -20.67 -15.91
C SER A 108 1.10 -20.32 -15.87
N PRO A 109 0.17 -21.20 -16.30
CA PRO A 109 -1.27 -20.95 -16.14
C PRO A 109 -1.74 -20.68 -14.70
N ASP A 110 -0.95 -21.10 -13.70
CA ASP A 110 -1.25 -20.95 -12.28
C ASP A 110 -0.40 -19.89 -11.58
N PHE A 111 0.27 -19.01 -12.34
CA PHE A 111 1.12 -17.93 -11.81
C PHE A 111 0.43 -17.13 -10.70
N ARG A 112 1.20 -16.58 -9.76
CA ARG A 112 0.63 -15.79 -8.66
C ARG A 112 0.25 -14.39 -9.12
N LEU A 113 -1.02 -14.01 -8.97
CA LEU A 113 -1.51 -12.68 -9.32
C LEU A 113 -1.77 -11.87 -8.05
N TYR A 114 -1.11 -10.74 -7.93
CA TYR A 114 -1.29 -9.78 -6.84
C TYR A 114 -1.91 -8.49 -7.36
N ILE A 115 -2.82 -7.90 -6.59
CA ILE A 115 -3.38 -6.58 -6.88
C ILE A 115 -3.22 -5.70 -5.66
N LYS A 116 -2.70 -4.50 -5.85
CA LYS A 116 -2.50 -3.52 -4.78
C LYS A 116 -3.49 -2.38 -4.88
N HIS A 117 -4.19 -2.06 -3.79
CA HIS A 117 -4.90 -0.78 -3.67
C HIS A 117 -5.03 -0.31 -2.21
N PRO A 118 -4.23 0.67 -1.74
CA PRO A 118 -4.18 1.06 -0.33
C PRO A 118 -5.52 1.49 0.29
N ALA A 119 -6.22 2.42 -0.37
CA ALA A 119 -7.40 3.05 0.23
C ALA A 119 -8.66 2.16 0.14
N ALA A 120 -9.09 1.81 -1.08
CA ALA A 120 -10.28 1.00 -1.32
C ALA A 120 -10.23 -0.35 -0.60
N PHE A 121 -9.09 -1.06 -0.65
CA PHE A 121 -9.02 -2.37 0.00
C PHE A 121 -9.01 -2.26 1.53
N THR A 122 -8.44 -1.20 2.11
CA THR A 122 -8.57 -1.01 3.57
C THR A 122 -10.02 -0.81 3.96
N ALA A 123 -10.74 0.09 3.28
CA ALA A 123 -12.15 0.37 3.58
C ALA A 123 -13.06 -0.87 3.44
N LEU A 124 -12.63 -1.85 2.65
CA LEU A 124 -13.35 -3.11 2.40
C LEU A 124 -12.64 -4.33 2.99
N THR A 125 -11.81 -4.16 4.02
CA THR A 125 -10.98 -5.25 4.59
C THR A 125 -11.82 -6.47 4.98
N GLY A 126 -12.95 -6.27 5.66
CA GLY A 126 -13.86 -7.36 6.06
C GLY A 126 -14.34 -8.22 4.89
N PRO A 127 -15.15 -7.68 3.96
CA PRO A 127 -15.69 -8.45 2.84
C PRO A 127 -14.60 -8.99 1.89
N LEU A 128 -13.52 -8.25 1.66
CA LEU A 128 -12.45 -8.70 0.77
C LEU A 128 -11.58 -9.81 1.39
N SER A 129 -11.27 -9.75 2.68
CA SER A 129 -10.47 -10.80 3.34
C SER A 129 -11.19 -12.15 3.44
N ALA A 130 -12.53 -12.16 3.39
CA ALA A 130 -13.30 -13.38 3.27
C ALA A 130 -13.16 -14.05 1.87
N ARG A 131 -12.96 -13.25 0.81
CA ARG A 131 -13.01 -13.68 -0.61
C ARG A 131 -11.67 -13.73 -1.34
N PHE A 132 -10.64 -13.08 -0.81
CA PHE A 132 -9.27 -13.12 -1.35
C PHE A 132 -8.23 -13.48 -0.29
N ASP A 133 -7.06 -13.96 -0.73
CA ASP A 133 -5.88 -13.87 0.14
C ASP A 133 -5.58 -12.38 0.31
N PHE A 134 -5.46 -11.91 1.54
CA PHE A 134 -5.46 -10.48 1.82
C PHE A 134 -4.34 -10.11 2.77
N PHE A 135 -3.46 -9.22 2.33
CA PHE A 135 -2.28 -8.80 3.07
C PHE A 135 -2.25 -7.28 3.22
N ALA A 136 -1.79 -6.79 4.37
CA ALA A 136 -1.59 -5.37 4.62
C ALA A 136 -0.09 -5.07 4.79
N CYS A 137 0.43 -4.08 4.08
CA CYS A 137 1.76 -3.54 4.37
C CYS A 137 1.65 -2.38 5.36
N ILE A 138 2.43 -2.45 6.42
CA ILE A 138 2.60 -1.36 7.38
C ILE A 138 4.06 -0.91 7.41
N ARG A 139 4.28 0.25 8.00
CA ARG A 139 5.59 0.84 8.26
C ARG A 139 5.47 1.65 9.54
N SER A 140 6.59 1.95 10.19
CA SER A 140 6.69 2.89 11.31
C SER A 140 5.70 4.05 11.12
N PRO A 141 4.68 4.17 11.99
CA PRO A 141 3.66 5.21 11.89
C PRO A 141 4.27 6.61 11.86
N LEU A 142 5.39 6.81 12.56
CA LEU A 142 6.15 8.05 12.54
C LEU A 142 6.78 8.32 11.16
N SER A 143 7.42 7.33 10.56
CA SER A 143 7.97 7.42 9.20
C SER A 143 6.88 7.74 8.17
N VAL A 144 5.72 7.10 8.30
CA VAL A 144 4.58 7.29 7.40
C VAL A 144 4.01 8.70 7.56
N LEU A 145 3.77 9.15 8.80
CA LEU A 145 3.22 10.46 9.09
C LEU A 145 4.17 11.58 8.64
N ALA A 146 5.48 11.41 8.81
CA ALA A 146 6.49 12.32 8.27
C ALA A 146 6.46 12.36 6.73
N SER A 147 6.28 11.20 6.09
CA SER A 147 6.08 11.13 4.63
C SER A 147 4.85 11.90 4.18
N TRP A 148 3.74 11.81 4.93
CA TRP A 148 2.49 12.51 4.61
C TRP A 148 2.64 14.03 4.65
N GLN A 149 3.52 14.57 5.49
CA GLN A 149 3.80 16.02 5.53
C GLN A 149 4.42 16.57 4.24
N THR A 150 4.96 15.72 3.37
CA THR A 150 5.83 16.14 2.25
C THR A 150 5.29 15.76 0.87
N VAL A 151 4.08 15.22 0.75
CA VAL A 151 3.50 14.78 -0.53
C VAL A 151 2.32 15.64 -0.96
N ASP A 152 2.17 15.89 -2.26
CA ASP A 152 1.02 16.57 -2.84
C ASP A 152 -0.10 15.57 -3.09
N MET A 153 -0.68 15.07 -2.01
CA MET A 153 -1.73 14.06 -2.03
C MET A 153 -2.79 14.43 -0.97
N PRO A 154 -4.06 14.02 -1.13
CA PRO A 154 -5.10 14.29 -0.15
C PRO A 154 -4.72 13.89 1.29
N ILE A 155 -3.89 12.85 1.45
CA ILE A 155 -3.42 12.39 2.76
C ILE A 155 -2.63 13.45 3.54
N ASN A 156 -1.95 14.37 2.85
CA ASN A 156 -1.28 15.51 3.49
C ASN A 156 -2.27 16.45 4.20
N ARG A 157 -3.53 16.47 3.76
CA ARG A 157 -4.62 17.26 4.35
C ARG A 157 -5.49 16.43 5.30
N GLY A 158 -5.10 15.18 5.55
CA GLY A 158 -5.85 14.22 6.34
C GLY A 158 -7.10 13.71 5.63
N ARG A 159 -7.02 13.46 4.32
CA ARG A 159 -8.13 12.91 3.51
C ARG A 159 -7.69 11.71 2.70
N VAL A 160 -8.60 10.77 2.49
CA VAL A 160 -8.40 9.57 1.66
C VAL A 160 -9.68 9.34 0.85
N PRO A 161 -9.90 10.12 -0.23
CA PRO A 161 -11.20 10.16 -0.92
C PRO A 161 -11.72 8.79 -1.37
N MET A 162 -10.80 7.88 -1.74
CA MET A 162 -11.20 6.54 -2.14
C MET A 162 -11.61 5.66 -0.97
N ALA A 163 -11.03 5.83 0.23
CA ALA A 163 -11.54 5.13 1.42
C ALA A 163 -12.87 5.74 1.87
N GLU A 164 -12.96 7.08 1.89
CA GLU A 164 -14.18 7.84 2.21
C GLU A 164 -15.37 7.45 1.31
N LYS A 165 -15.12 7.09 0.03
CA LYS A 165 -16.16 6.56 -0.87
C LYS A 165 -16.80 5.26 -0.36
N PHE A 166 -16.00 4.36 0.21
CA PHE A 166 -16.46 3.03 0.65
C PHE A 166 -16.78 2.96 2.15
N ALA A 167 -16.34 3.95 2.93
CA ALA A 167 -16.60 4.12 4.35
C ALA A 167 -17.15 5.55 4.59
N PRO A 168 -18.44 5.81 4.33
CA PRO A 168 -19.02 7.16 4.43
C PRO A 168 -18.87 7.79 5.82
N GLU A 169 -18.92 6.97 6.88
CA GLU A 169 -18.71 7.36 8.26
C GLU A 169 -17.32 8.00 8.48
N LEU A 170 -16.30 7.54 7.74
CA LEU A 170 -14.96 8.12 7.79
C LEU A 170 -14.99 9.61 7.39
N THR A 171 -15.84 9.99 6.44
CA THR A 171 -15.95 11.40 6.01
C THR A 171 -16.42 12.28 7.15
N ALA A 172 -17.48 11.85 7.85
CA ALA A 172 -18.06 12.61 8.96
C ALA A 172 -17.08 12.77 10.13
N GLU A 173 -16.37 11.70 10.48
CA GLU A 173 -15.35 11.72 11.53
C GLU A 173 -14.18 12.66 11.18
N LEU A 174 -13.73 12.65 9.91
CA LEU A 174 -12.68 13.56 9.47
C LEU A 174 -13.14 15.01 9.43
N ASP A 175 -14.37 15.29 9.01
CA ASP A 175 -14.92 16.64 8.96
C ASP A 175 -15.09 17.25 10.36
N ALA A 176 -15.30 16.42 11.39
CA ALA A 176 -15.36 16.85 12.79
C ALA A 176 -13.99 17.27 13.36
N ILE A 177 -12.88 16.88 12.72
CA ILE A 177 -11.52 17.20 13.18
C ILE A 177 -11.01 18.44 12.43
N PRO A 178 -10.74 19.57 13.13
CA PRO A 178 -10.50 20.85 12.49
C PRO A 178 -9.17 20.92 11.74
N ASP A 179 -8.10 20.34 12.27
CA ASP A 179 -6.76 20.45 11.72
C ASP A 179 -6.31 19.19 10.95
N ALA A 180 -5.38 19.40 10.00
CA ALA A 180 -4.91 18.33 9.13
C ALA A 180 -4.13 17.25 9.88
N LEU A 181 -3.35 17.61 10.90
CA LEU A 181 -2.56 16.66 11.66
C LEU A 181 -3.46 15.75 12.51
N GLY A 182 -4.47 16.30 13.16
CA GLY A 182 -5.50 15.54 13.85
C GLY A 182 -6.18 14.52 12.94
N ARG A 183 -6.60 14.95 11.74
CA ARG A 183 -7.19 14.05 10.73
C ARG A 183 -6.23 12.94 10.29
N GLN A 184 -4.94 13.26 10.12
CA GLN A 184 -3.92 12.26 9.77
C GLN A 184 -3.70 11.25 10.90
N VAL A 185 -3.65 11.69 12.15
CA VAL A 185 -3.52 10.79 13.31
C VAL A 185 -4.74 9.88 13.40
N TYR A 186 -5.94 10.43 13.22
CA TYR A 186 -7.17 9.64 13.16
C TYR A 186 -7.11 8.58 12.05
N LEU A 187 -6.73 8.98 10.82
CA LEU A 187 -6.54 8.05 9.71
C LEU A 187 -5.51 6.96 10.03
N MET A 188 -4.41 7.30 10.70
CA MET A 188 -3.40 6.33 11.11
C MET A 188 -4.03 5.25 12.01
N GLY A 189 -4.77 5.66 13.04
CA GLY A 189 -5.51 4.74 13.91
C GLY A 189 -6.48 3.87 13.12
N TRP A 190 -7.33 4.50 12.30
CA TRP A 190 -8.32 3.84 11.45
C TRP A 190 -7.70 2.76 10.55
N PHE A 191 -6.58 3.05 9.87
CA PHE A 191 -5.88 2.05 9.06
C PHE A 191 -5.35 0.89 9.90
N LEU A 192 -4.66 1.18 11.01
CA LEU A 192 -4.05 0.16 11.86
C LEU A 192 -5.09 -0.76 12.51
N GLU A 193 -6.25 -0.22 12.89
CA GLU A 193 -7.38 -0.99 13.43
C GLU A 193 -7.93 -1.98 12.40
N HIS A 194 -8.09 -1.56 11.13
CA HIS A 194 -8.52 -2.47 10.06
C HIS A 194 -7.51 -3.61 9.87
N TYR A 195 -6.22 -3.33 9.99
CA TYR A 195 -5.18 -4.35 9.82
C TYR A 195 -5.03 -5.25 11.05
N ALA A 196 -5.44 -4.80 12.23
CA ALA A 196 -5.44 -5.62 13.45
C ALA A 196 -6.46 -6.77 13.40
N ALA A 197 -7.47 -6.67 12.52
CA ALA A 197 -8.42 -7.75 12.26
C ALA A 197 -7.84 -8.88 11.40
N LEU A 198 -6.68 -8.66 10.77
CA LEU A 198 -6.01 -9.68 9.95
C LEU A 198 -5.14 -10.60 10.82
N PRO A 199 -4.90 -11.85 10.37
CA PRO A 199 -3.86 -12.68 10.98
C PRO A 199 -2.50 -11.95 10.96
N ARG A 200 -1.71 -12.09 12.03
CA ARG A 200 -0.37 -11.45 12.09
C ARG A 200 0.53 -11.82 10.90
N THR A 201 0.41 -13.04 10.40
CA THR A 201 1.15 -13.53 9.22
C THR A 201 0.74 -12.85 7.91
N HIS A 202 -0.37 -12.10 7.91
CA HIS A 202 -0.89 -11.35 6.77
C HIS A 202 -0.56 -9.85 6.85
N VAL A 203 0.20 -9.43 7.87
CA VAL A 203 0.66 -8.05 8.02
C VAL A 203 2.18 -8.02 7.77
N LEU A 204 2.58 -7.37 6.68
CA LEU A 204 3.98 -7.22 6.28
C LEU A 204 4.51 -5.87 6.76
N ARG A 205 5.60 -5.87 7.52
CA ARG A 205 6.25 -4.63 7.95
C ARG A 205 7.33 -4.24 6.96
N PHE A 206 7.38 -2.95 6.61
CA PHE A 206 8.42 -2.40 5.76
C PHE A 206 9.82 -2.62 6.35
N GLU A 207 9.92 -2.57 7.68
CA GLU A 207 11.14 -2.77 8.44
C GLU A 207 11.67 -4.20 8.24
N ASP A 208 10.78 -5.20 8.22
CA ASP A 208 11.16 -6.59 7.92
C ASP A 208 11.61 -6.73 6.46
N LEU A 209 10.91 -6.07 5.51
CA LEU A 209 11.33 -6.02 4.11
C LEU A 209 12.69 -5.34 3.92
N ALA A 210 12.99 -4.31 4.71
CA ALA A 210 14.26 -3.60 4.66
C ALA A 210 15.40 -4.39 5.29
N SER A 211 15.13 -5.19 6.32
CA SER A 211 16.12 -6.02 6.99
C SER A 211 16.41 -7.32 6.23
N ASP A 212 15.37 -8.02 5.77
CA ASP A 212 15.47 -9.25 4.99
C ASP A 212 14.25 -9.39 4.07
N ALA A 213 14.37 -8.83 2.87
CA ALA A 213 13.30 -8.83 1.88
C ALA A 213 12.89 -10.25 1.46
N SER A 214 13.82 -11.21 1.42
CA SER A 214 13.50 -12.58 1.01
C SER A 214 12.64 -13.27 2.07
N ALA A 215 13.01 -13.16 3.34
CA ALA A 215 12.25 -13.72 4.45
C ALA A 215 10.88 -13.04 4.59
N ALA A 216 10.84 -11.71 4.56
CA ALA A 216 9.58 -10.96 4.69
C ALA A 216 8.62 -11.25 3.52
N LEU A 217 9.12 -11.33 2.29
CA LEU A 217 8.29 -11.60 1.11
C LEU A 217 7.83 -13.07 1.05
N ALA A 218 8.54 -14.00 1.69
CA ALA A 218 8.15 -15.42 1.71
C ALA A 218 6.78 -15.68 2.35
N HIS A 219 6.31 -14.77 3.23
CA HIS A 219 4.97 -14.85 3.84
C HIS A 219 3.84 -14.68 2.83
N ILE A 220 4.04 -13.86 1.80
CA ILE A 220 3.04 -13.59 0.75
C ILE A 220 3.35 -14.34 -0.56
N CYS A 221 4.63 -14.62 -0.82
CA CYS A 221 5.10 -15.34 -2.00
C CYS A 221 6.10 -16.43 -1.57
N PRO A 222 5.64 -17.64 -1.24
CA PRO A 222 6.50 -18.72 -0.80
C PRO A 222 7.64 -19.00 -1.79
N GLY A 223 8.87 -19.08 -1.27
CA GLY A 223 10.07 -19.27 -2.08
C GLY A 223 10.64 -17.98 -2.69
N ALA A 224 10.11 -16.81 -2.32
CA ALA A 224 10.65 -15.53 -2.78
C ALA A 224 12.17 -15.41 -2.57
N ARG A 225 12.82 -14.83 -3.57
CA ARG A 225 14.24 -14.47 -3.55
C ARG A 225 14.37 -13.03 -4.03
N VAL A 226 15.00 -12.21 -3.21
CA VAL A 226 15.28 -10.80 -3.51
C VAL A 226 16.78 -10.62 -3.47
N GLU A 227 17.33 -10.13 -4.57
CA GLU A 227 18.76 -9.84 -4.74
C GLU A 227 18.94 -8.36 -5.10
N GLY A 228 20.03 -7.75 -4.65
CA GLY A 228 20.39 -6.39 -5.02
C GLY A 228 19.44 -5.30 -4.49
N LEU A 229 18.61 -5.60 -3.49
CA LEU A 229 17.86 -4.57 -2.78
C LEU A 229 18.78 -3.85 -1.80
N ASP A 230 19.23 -2.66 -2.18
CA ASP A 230 19.92 -1.75 -1.28
C ASP A 230 18.94 -0.65 -0.84
N LEU A 231 18.50 -0.73 0.42
CA LEU A 231 17.69 0.29 1.05
C LEU A 231 18.54 1.03 2.06
N GLU A 232 18.97 2.24 1.70
CA GLU A 232 19.67 3.10 2.64
C GLU A 232 18.78 3.39 3.85
N SER A 233 19.26 2.96 5.03
CA SER A 233 18.73 3.43 6.30
C SER A 233 19.16 4.88 6.47
N GLN A 234 18.17 5.78 6.43
CA GLN A 234 18.38 7.19 6.66
C GLN A 234 17.55 7.63 7.86
N ASP A 235 18.20 8.36 8.75
CA ASP A 235 17.53 9.04 9.86
C ASP A 235 16.37 9.92 9.34
N LEU A 236 15.25 9.93 10.08
CA LEU A 236 14.03 10.62 9.66
C LEU A 236 14.21 12.13 9.54
N ALA A 237 14.99 12.75 10.43
CA ALA A 237 15.26 14.19 10.34
C ALA A 237 16.14 14.51 9.12
N THR A 238 17.05 13.60 8.76
CA THR A 238 17.84 13.71 7.53
C THR A 238 16.96 13.57 6.27
N ARG A 239 16.05 12.58 6.27
CA ARG A 239 15.15 12.30 5.16
C ARG A 239 14.03 13.34 4.99
N TYR A 240 13.56 13.92 6.10
CA TYR A 240 12.48 14.89 6.15
C TYR A 240 12.89 16.15 6.92
N PRO A 241 13.87 16.93 6.42
CA PRO A 241 14.49 18.03 7.16
C PRO A 241 13.54 19.21 7.45
N SER A 242 12.40 19.28 6.77
CA SER A 242 11.37 20.31 6.98
C SER A 242 10.25 19.87 7.93
N VAL A 243 10.32 18.65 8.48
CA VAL A 243 9.25 18.07 9.31
C VAL A 243 9.67 18.07 10.76
N ASP A 244 8.80 18.60 11.62
CA ASP A 244 8.95 18.53 13.08
C ASP A 244 8.59 17.12 13.59
N ILE A 245 9.60 16.25 13.68
CA ILE A 245 9.44 14.83 14.05
C ILE A 245 8.92 14.68 15.48
N ASP A 246 9.31 15.54 16.42
CA ASP A 246 8.89 15.44 17.82
C ASP A 246 7.42 15.83 18.00
N ARG A 247 6.96 16.82 17.23
CA ARG A 247 5.53 17.13 17.15
C ARG A 247 4.73 15.95 16.61
N LEU A 248 5.20 15.30 15.54
CA LEU A 248 4.52 14.12 14.98
C LEU A 248 4.49 12.95 15.98
N ARG A 249 5.58 12.70 16.68
CA ARG A 249 5.67 11.68 17.74
C ARG A 249 4.65 11.94 18.84
N THR A 250 4.56 13.19 19.30
CA THR A 250 3.58 13.58 20.33
C THR A 250 2.15 13.41 19.83
N ALA A 251 1.88 13.76 18.58
CA ALA A 251 0.56 13.64 17.97
C ALA A 251 0.09 12.19 17.82
N LEU A 252 0.99 11.20 17.74
CA LEU A 252 0.64 9.78 17.63
C LEU A 252 0.20 9.12 18.95
N LYS A 253 0.40 9.77 20.10
CA LYS A 253 0.05 9.21 21.42
C LYS A 253 -1.40 8.68 21.52
N PRO A 254 -2.43 9.36 20.99
CA PRO A 254 -3.81 8.88 21.09
C PRO A 254 -4.06 7.53 20.40
N VAL A 255 -3.26 7.17 19.40
CA VAL A 255 -3.38 5.91 18.63
C VAL A 255 -2.31 4.88 19.01
N GLU A 256 -1.55 5.13 20.08
CA GLU A 256 -0.50 4.24 20.57
C GLU A 256 -0.95 2.79 20.80
N PRO A 257 -2.15 2.49 21.33
CA PRO A 257 -2.62 1.11 21.48
C PRO A 257 -2.68 0.35 20.13
N ALA A 258 -3.18 1.00 19.07
CA ALA A 258 -3.22 0.41 17.74
C ALA A 258 -1.82 0.22 17.15
N ILE A 259 -0.89 1.12 17.46
CA ILE A 259 0.52 1.00 17.06
C ILE A 259 1.18 -0.20 17.75
N LEU A 260 1.03 -0.33 19.08
CA LEU A 260 1.63 -1.40 19.87
C LEU A 260 1.08 -2.79 19.53
N HIS A 261 -0.14 -2.87 19.00
CA HIS A 261 -0.67 -4.12 18.46
C HIS A 261 0.22 -4.69 17.35
N HIS A 262 0.72 -3.82 16.47
CA HIS A 262 1.54 -4.16 15.30
C HIS A 262 3.04 -4.08 15.57
N TYR A 263 3.45 -3.28 16.54
CA TYR A 263 4.83 -3.08 16.99
C TYR A 263 4.93 -3.26 18.51
N PRO A 264 4.83 -4.50 19.02
CA PRO A 264 4.89 -4.77 20.45
C PRO A 264 6.24 -4.38 21.08
N GLU A 265 7.29 -4.28 20.28
CA GLU A 265 8.61 -3.76 20.66
C GLU A 265 8.66 -2.23 20.87
N GLY A 266 7.57 -1.53 20.52
CA GLY A 266 7.47 -0.07 20.55
C GLY A 266 7.60 0.54 19.15
N LEU A 267 7.40 1.87 19.07
CA LEU A 267 7.51 2.62 17.80
C LEU A 267 8.90 2.42 17.18
N PRO A 268 9.02 1.83 15.97
CA PRO A 268 10.30 1.78 15.28
C PRO A 268 10.71 3.21 14.89
N TYR A 269 11.92 3.59 15.28
CA TYR A 269 12.54 4.89 15.01
C TYR A 269 13.29 4.85 13.68
#